data_AF-A0A0Q5WUN0-F1
#
_entry.id   AF-A0A0Q5WUN0-F1
#
_cell.length_a   1.000
_cell.length_b   1.000
_cell.length_c   1.000
_cell.angle_alpha   90.00
_cell.angle_beta   90.00
_cell.angle_gamma   90.00
#
_symmetry.space_group_name_H-M   'P 1'
#
loop_
_entity.id
_entity.type
_entity.pdbx_description
1 polymer ?
#
loop_
_entity_poly.entity_id
_entity_poly.type
_entity_poly.pdbx_seq_one_letter_code
_entity_poly.pdbx_strand_id
1 'polypeptide(L)'
;MVGAVAAVAAPAPAPASAAPDDVTITGHGYGHGRGMSQWGAYGYAVDRGLGHRAILDHYYGGTTQASDAGSPTVSVELVSTRNRETVLTGPALAVNGVPVGAAVVRLRGVAANTFEVTVGESCTGPWRAWPTTGTVAGGATVTGELRSCESGQVRAYRGSMTVVDGGGFQTTVNNVSVDDYLRGVVPREMPAGWGSAGSGRGMEALKVQAVAARSYALSSQWTSYAKTCDTTSCQVYGGAYTQPTGGAVSWLEDSRSDAAIAATAGQVRRSPSGAVVRTEFSASTGGWTAGGAFPAVEDLGDATAGNPNHDWSTVLSRATIASRLGLSSFSAIAVTQANGLGADGGRALQVSVTTPSGVRTYTGNQVRVALGLKSDWFFFGPTTTPQRAVAQSLYLDVLGHAGDRGGIDYWAARLSAGTDPLTVAQGFAASDERFRQMISTTYVLGLRRAPDPGGAVYWLDFLAGGGNPNEFTAAVWSTAESVRSQGGGLAWVEGLYQSLLGRGANPDERRYWDQTAGEVGRTAVVLAVSTSDEARERRLNQYYRALLGRDVDPVGRAIFSATLAGRGDVDVVALIASSPEYAERAVRRFP
;
A
#
# COMPACT_ATOMS: atom_id res chain seq x y z
N MET A 1 -11.17 -38.56 -46.80
CA MET A 1 -10.69 -38.29 -45.43
C MET A 1 -9.49 -37.37 -45.54
N VAL A 2 -9.64 -36.11 -45.18
CA VAL A 2 -8.57 -35.11 -45.21
C VAL A 2 -7.94 -35.08 -43.82
N GLY A 3 -6.68 -35.49 -43.72
CA GLY A 3 -5.93 -35.53 -42.46
C GLY A 3 -5.40 -34.14 -42.11
N ALA A 4 -5.78 -33.64 -40.93
CA ALA A 4 -5.28 -32.39 -40.37
C ALA A 4 -3.86 -32.59 -39.82
N VAL A 5 -2.91 -31.78 -40.29
CA VAL A 5 -1.56 -31.67 -39.73
C VAL A 5 -1.61 -30.63 -38.62
N ALA A 6 -1.38 -31.05 -37.37
CA ALA A 6 -1.24 -30.16 -36.23
C ALA A 6 0.12 -29.44 -36.31
N ALA A 7 0.08 -28.11 -36.42
CA ALA A 7 1.28 -27.28 -36.33
C ALA A 7 1.74 -27.19 -34.87
N VAL A 8 2.92 -27.74 -34.58
CA VAL A 8 3.61 -27.57 -33.31
C VAL A 8 4.13 -26.12 -33.26
N ALA A 9 3.61 -25.33 -32.33
CA ALA A 9 4.10 -23.98 -32.08
C ALA A 9 5.54 -24.04 -31.54
N ALA A 10 6.45 -23.29 -32.17
CA ALA A 10 7.82 -23.14 -31.70
C ALA A 10 7.83 -22.44 -30.32
N PRO A 11 8.72 -22.84 -29.39
CA PRO A 11 8.88 -22.16 -28.12
C PRO A 11 9.31 -20.70 -28.33
N ALA A 12 8.73 -19.79 -27.55
CA ALA A 12 9.11 -18.38 -27.54
C ALA A 12 10.63 -18.22 -27.26
N PRO A 13 11.32 -17.27 -27.92
CA PRO A 13 12.75 -17.08 -27.69
C PRO A 13 13.00 -16.66 -26.23
N ALA A 14 14.00 -17.29 -25.60
CA ALA A 14 14.49 -16.88 -24.28
C ALA A 14 14.97 -15.41 -24.33
N PRO A 15 14.79 -14.62 -23.26
CA PRO A 15 15.27 -13.25 -23.22
C PRO A 15 16.78 -13.22 -23.50
N ALA A 16 17.18 -12.40 -24.47
CA ALA A 16 18.57 -12.25 -24.86
C ALA A 16 19.41 -11.87 -23.63
N SER A 17 20.53 -12.55 -23.42
CA SER A 17 21.49 -12.19 -22.37
C SER A 17 21.93 -10.74 -22.59
N ALA A 18 21.69 -9.87 -21.61
CA ALA A 18 22.11 -8.48 -21.65
C ALA A 18 23.60 -8.37 -22.04
N ALA A 19 23.95 -7.40 -22.90
CA ALA A 19 25.33 -7.16 -23.29
C ALA A 19 26.19 -6.84 -22.05
N PRO A 20 27.53 -7.03 -22.09
CA PRO A 20 28.40 -6.83 -20.92
C PRO A 20 28.30 -5.44 -20.27
N ASP A 21 27.84 -4.43 -21.03
CA ASP A 21 27.68 -3.03 -20.61
C ASP A 21 26.26 -2.66 -20.18
N ASP A 22 25.31 -3.59 -20.24
CA ASP A 22 23.91 -3.36 -19.90
C ASP A 22 23.61 -3.77 -18.46
N VAL A 23 22.76 -2.98 -17.79
CA VAL A 23 22.30 -3.23 -16.43
C VAL A 23 20.81 -3.56 -16.49
N THR A 24 20.48 -4.79 -16.09
CA THR A 24 19.09 -5.20 -15.86
C THR A 24 18.62 -4.63 -14.54
N ILE A 25 17.49 -3.93 -14.58
CA ILE A 25 16.80 -3.36 -13.43
C ILE A 25 15.43 -4.01 -13.39
N THR A 26 15.19 -4.79 -12.34
CA THR A 26 13.87 -5.34 -12.05
C THR A 26 13.24 -4.53 -10.94
N GLY A 27 11.93 -4.37 -10.96
CA GLY A 27 11.22 -3.72 -9.89
C GLY A 27 9.75 -4.08 -9.84
N HIS A 28 9.10 -3.55 -8.82
CA HIS A 28 7.72 -3.87 -8.50
C HIS A 28 6.89 -2.59 -8.30
N GLY A 29 5.60 -2.66 -8.56
CA GLY A 29 4.70 -1.53 -8.35
C GLY A 29 4.86 -0.39 -9.36
N TYR A 30 3.94 0.58 -9.26
CA TYR A 30 3.99 1.84 -10.00
C TYR A 30 3.40 2.95 -9.13
N GLY A 31 4.29 3.88 -8.76
CA GLY A 31 4.01 5.02 -7.90
C GLY A 31 4.73 4.88 -6.56
N HIS A 32 4.33 5.71 -5.61
CA HIS A 32 4.97 5.78 -4.30
C HIS A 32 4.55 4.66 -3.35
N GLY A 33 3.52 3.86 -3.68
CA GLY A 33 3.08 2.71 -2.88
C GLY A 33 2.50 3.04 -1.51
N ARG A 34 2.17 4.30 -1.23
CA ARG A 34 1.60 4.72 0.06
C ARG A 34 0.09 4.70 -0.02
N GLY A 35 -0.55 4.17 1.01
CA GLY A 35 -2.01 4.01 1.03
C GLY A 35 -2.48 2.95 0.03
N MET A 36 -3.56 3.24 -0.68
CA MET A 36 -4.27 2.24 -1.50
C MET A 36 -3.61 2.00 -2.86
N SER A 37 -3.49 0.72 -3.25
CA SER A 37 -3.22 0.33 -4.64
C SER A 37 -4.51 0.30 -5.45
N GLN A 38 -4.53 0.97 -6.60
CA GLN A 38 -5.69 0.90 -7.51
C GLN A 38 -5.87 -0.53 -8.04
N TRP A 39 -4.78 -1.15 -8.52
CA TRP A 39 -4.79 -2.56 -8.94
C TRP A 39 -5.08 -3.50 -7.78
N GLY A 40 -4.59 -3.19 -6.59
CA GLY A 40 -4.86 -4.00 -5.42
C GLY A 40 -6.32 -3.93 -4.96
N ALA A 41 -6.94 -2.75 -4.97
CA ALA A 41 -8.37 -2.60 -4.75
C ALA A 41 -9.21 -3.37 -5.79
N TYR A 42 -8.78 -3.36 -7.06
CA TYR A 42 -9.37 -4.18 -8.10
C TYR A 42 -9.24 -5.68 -7.81
N GLY A 43 -8.04 -6.17 -7.53
CA GLY A 43 -7.80 -7.60 -7.26
C GLY A 43 -8.50 -8.09 -5.99
N TYR A 44 -8.57 -7.29 -4.94
CA TYR A 44 -9.36 -7.61 -3.76
C TYR A 44 -10.86 -7.72 -4.07
N ALA A 45 -11.40 -6.80 -4.87
CA ALA A 45 -12.80 -6.83 -5.26
C ALA A 45 -13.12 -8.01 -6.21
N VAL A 46 -12.34 -8.15 -7.29
CA VAL A 46 -12.62 -9.07 -8.39
C VAL A 46 -12.12 -10.48 -8.12
N ASP A 47 -10.92 -10.66 -7.57
CA ASP A 47 -10.35 -12.00 -7.39
C ASP A 47 -10.72 -12.59 -6.03
N ARG A 48 -10.88 -11.73 -5.01
CA ARG A 48 -11.13 -12.16 -3.62
C ARG A 48 -12.53 -11.82 -3.08
N GLY A 49 -13.33 -11.06 -3.82
CA GLY A 49 -14.72 -10.77 -3.45
C GLY A 49 -14.90 -9.86 -2.23
N LEU A 50 -13.89 -9.06 -1.87
CA LEU A 50 -13.99 -8.13 -0.76
C LEU A 50 -14.86 -6.92 -1.13
N GLY A 51 -15.67 -6.45 -0.18
CA GLY A 51 -16.39 -5.17 -0.29
C GLY A 51 -15.50 -3.97 0.00
N HIS A 52 -15.87 -2.79 -0.51
CA HIS A 52 -15.08 -1.54 -0.41
C HIS A 52 -14.68 -1.18 1.02
N ARG A 53 -15.55 -1.44 2.02
CA ARG A 53 -15.26 -1.16 3.43
C ARG A 53 -14.05 -1.96 3.92
N ALA A 54 -13.99 -3.25 3.61
CA ALA A 54 -12.88 -4.12 4.01
C ALA A 54 -11.57 -3.73 3.30
N ILE A 55 -11.66 -3.38 2.01
CA ILE A 55 -10.51 -2.92 1.22
C ILE A 55 -9.96 -1.59 1.77
N LEU A 56 -10.85 -0.65 2.09
CA LEU A 56 -10.47 0.60 2.72
C LEU A 56 -9.77 0.34 4.07
N ASP A 57 -10.34 -0.51 4.94
CA ASP A 57 -9.74 -0.83 6.25
C ASP A 57 -8.39 -1.51 6.15
N HIS A 58 -8.19 -2.34 5.12
CA HIS A 58 -6.90 -2.94 4.82
C HIS A 58 -5.82 -1.89 4.53
N TYR A 59 -6.07 -0.93 3.64
CA TYR A 59 -5.06 0.07 3.25
C TYR A 59 -4.87 1.22 4.24
N TYR A 60 -5.93 1.63 4.94
CA TYR A 60 -5.94 2.83 5.78
C TYR A 60 -6.08 2.47 7.27
N GLY A 61 -5.30 1.49 7.72
CA GLY A 61 -5.24 1.06 9.11
C GLY A 61 -4.99 2.23 10.09
N GLY A 62 -5.57 2.15 11.28
CA GLY A 62 -5.52 3.23 12.28
C GLY A 62 -6.52 4.37 12.03
N THR A 63 -7.39 4.26 11.02
CA THR A 63 -8.47 5.21 10.74
C THR A 63 -9.85 4.56 10.81
N THR A 64 -10.89 5.36 11.02
CA THR A 64 -12.29 4.90 11.00
C THR A 64 -12.98 5.35 9.72
N GLN A 65 -13.97 4.58 9.29
CA GLN A 65 -14.87 4.97 8.20
C GLN A 65 -16.03 5.79 8.75
N ALA A 66 -16.46 6.81 8.03
CA ALA A 66 -17.57 7.67 8.40
C ALA A 66 -18.34 8.15 7.16
N SER A 67 -19.57 8.63 7.32
CA SER A 67 -20.51 8.95 6.21
C SER A 67 -21.21 10.30 6.36
N ASP A 68 -20.57 11.21 7.08
CA ASP A 68 -21.07 12.51 7.57
C ASP A 68 -20.34 13.70 6.92
N ALA A 69 -19.49 13.47 5.90
CA ALA A 69 -18.74 14.56 5.28
C ALA A 69 -19.63 15.50 4.44
N GLY A 70 -20.84 15.06 4.08
CA GLY A 70 -21.71 15.77 3.15
C GLY A 70 -21.07 15.91 1.76
N SER A 71 -21.40 16.99 1.06
CA SER A 71 -20.76 17.35 -0.22
C SER A 71 -20.30 18.81 -0.25
N PRO A 72 -19.33 19.21 0.61
CA PRO A 72 -18.86 20.58 0.68
C PRO A 72 -18.09 20.96 -0.58
N THR A 73 -17.96 22.27 -0.81
CA THR A 73 -17.18 22.80 -1.92
C THR A 73 -15.68 22.53 -1.74
N VAL A 74 -15.02 22.12 -2.82
CA VAL A 74 -13.57 22.01 -2.96
C VAL A 74 -13.11 23.06 -3.98
N SER A 75 -12.05 23.79 -3.63
CA SER A 75 -11.39 24.75 -4.51
C SER A 75 -10.18 24.10 -5.18
N VAL A 76 -10.21 24.04 -6.52
CA VAL A 76 -9.20 23.39 -7.37
C VAL A 76 -8.47 24.45 -8.18
N GLU A 77 -7.16 24.64 -7.95
CA GLU A 77 -6.36 25.48 -8.84
C GLU A 77 -6.18 24.79 -10.19
N LEU A 78 -6.52 25.48 -11.27
CA LEU A 78 -6.23 25.07 -12.64
C LEU A 78 -4.83 25.54 -13.01
N VAL A 79 -3.81 24.71 -12.75
CA VAL A 79 -2.39 25.13 -12.75
C VAL A 79 -1.94 25.68 -14.11
N SER A 80 -2.51 25.15 -15.20
CA SER A 80 -2.21 25.60 -16.56
C SER A 80 -2.65 27.05 -16.85
N THR A 81 -3.49 27.64 -16.00
CA THR A 81 -4.00 29.02 -16.14
C THR A 81 -3.12 30.07 -15.48
N ARG A 82 -2.03 29.67 -14.78
CA ARG A 82 -1.09 30.61 -14.18
C ARG A 82 -0.50 31.56 -15.23
N ASN A 83 -0.51 32.86 -14.94
CA ASN A 83 -0.08 33.93 -15.85
C ASN A 83 -0.87 33.99 -17.18
N ARG A 84 -2.09 33.45 -17.21
CA ARG A 84 -2.97 33.51 -18.36
C ARG A 84 -4.29 34.17 -18.01
N GLU A 85 -4.85 34.84 -19.00
CA GLU A 85 -6.20 35.38 -18.93
C GLU A 85 -7.21 34.23 -18.91
N THR A 86 -8.30 34.41 -18.18
CA THR A 86 -9.36 33.41 -18.05
C THR A 86 -10.46 33.78 -19.03
N VAL A 87 -10.74 32.92 -20.00
CA VAL A 87 -11.81 33.13 -20.99
C VAL A 87 -12.82 32.00 -20.87
N LEU A 88 -14.06 32.33 -20.52
CA LEU A 88 -15.12 31.37 -20.28
C LEU A 88 -16.30 31.62 -21.23
N THR A 89 -16.90 30.55 -21.71
CA THR A 89 -18.09 30.58 -22.56
C THR A 89 -19.19 29.67 -22.02
N GLY A 90 -20.44 30.05 -22.28
CA GLY A 90 -21.61 29.25 -21.96
C GLY A 90 -22.86 30.10 -21.77
N PRO A 91 -24.04 29.47 -21.64
CA PRO A 91 -25.27 30.17 -21.31
C PRO A 91 -25.24 30.75 -19.89
N ALA A 92 -25.98 31.84 -19.71
CA ALA A 92 -26.29 32.47 -18.42
C ALA A 92 -25.06 32.80 -17.55
N LEU A 93 -23.95 33.22 -18.19
CA LEU A 93 -22.77 33.66 -17.46
C LEU A 93 -23.07 34.91 -16.62
N ALA A 94 -22.60 34.89 -15.38
CA ALA A 94 -22.63 36.04 -14.47
C ALA A 94 -21.27 36.20 -13.78
N VAL A 95 -20.84 37.45 -13.58
CA VAL A 95 -19.63 37.78 -12.80
C VAL A 95 -20.07 38.42 -11.50
N ASN A 96 -19.65 37.84 -10.37
CA ASN A 96 -20.05 38.23 -9.01
C ASN A 96 -21.57 38.43 -8.86
N GLY A 97 -22.34 37.54 -9.50
CA GLY A 97 -23.81 37.56 -9.47
C GLY A 97 -24.49 38.49 -10.47
N VAL A 98 -23.74 39.32 -11.20
CA VAL A 98 -24.29 40.20 -12.23
C VAL A 98 -24.24 39.50 -13.60
N PRO A 99 -25.38 39.28 -14.28
CA PRO A 99 -25.41 38.67 -15.60
C PRO A 99 -24.55 39.44 -16.61
N VAL A 100 -23.76 38.69 -17.38
CA VAL A 100 -22.85 39.27 -18.38
C VAL A 100 -23.60 39.70 -19.64
N GLY A 101 -24.68 38.99 -20.00
CA GLY A 101 -25.47 39.26 -21.21
C GLY A 101 -24.73 38.98 -22.51
N ALA A 102 -23.70 38.11 -22.47
CA ALA A 102 -22.89 37.72 -23.62
C ALA A 102 -22.53 36.23 -23.54
N ALA A 103 -22.14 35.65 -24.69
CA ALA A 103 -21.77 34.24 -24.78
C ALA A 103 -20.39 33.93 -24.18
N VAL A 104 -19.52 34.94 -24.10
CA VAL A 104 -18.13 34.80 -23.62
C VAL A 104 -17.78 35.95 -22.68
N VAL A 105 -17.08 35.62 -21.59
CA VAL A 105 -16.44 36.56 -20.68
C VAL A 105 -14.94 36.30 -20.63
N ARG A 106 -14.15 37.37 -20.62
CA ARG A 106 -12.69 37.35 -20.47
C ARG A 106 -12.30 38.17 -19.24
N LEU A 107 -11.44 37.60 -18.42
CA LEU A 107 -10.91 38.20 -17.20
C LEU A 107 -9.40 38.33 -17.28
N ARG A 108 -8.92 39.57 -17.12
CA ARG A 108 -7.49 39.92 -17.16
C ARG A 108 -7.08 40.70 -15.91
N GLY A 109 -6.07 40.23 -15.23
CA GLY A 109 -5.50 40.88 -14.05
C GLY A 109 -4.88 42.23 -14.43
N VAL A 110 -5.26 43.28 -13.71
CA VAL A 110 -4.74 44.65 -13.88
C VAL A 110 -4.10 45.19 -12.61
N ALA A 111 -4.42 44.62 -11.45
CA ALA A 111 -3.76 44.85 -10.17
C ALA A 111 -4.00 43.66 -9.24
N ALA A 112 -3.41 43.68 -8.04
CA ALA A 112 -3.59 42.63 -7.04
C ALA A 112 -5.09 42.38 -6.77
N ASN A 113 -5.52 41.13 -6.96
CA ASN A 113 -6.93 40.69 -6.88
C ASN A 113 -7.94 41.60 -7.61
N THR A 114 -7.52 42.27 -8.70
CA THR A 114 -8.38 43.16 -9.49
C THR A 114 -8.30 42.80 -10.97
N PHE A 115 -9.45 42.57 -11.59
CA PHE A 115 -9.57 42.00 -12.94
C PHE A 115 -10.41 42.89 -13.84
N GLU A 116 -9.88 43.24 -15.00
CA GLU A 116 -10.64 43.77 -16.13
C GLU A 116 -11.58 42.68 -16.67
N VAL A 117 -12.84 43.04 -16.90
CA VAL A 117 -13.87 42.16 -17.44
C VAL A 117 -14.31 42.65 -18.81
N THR A 118 -14.02 41.86 -19.84
CA THR A 118 -14.49 42.10 -21.20
C THR A 118 -15.39 40.97 -21.69
N VAL A 119 -16.25 41.26 -22.65
CA VAL A 119 -17.23 40.31 -23.18
C VAL A 119 -17.11 40.16 -24.69
N GLY A 120 -17.56 39.03 -25.23
CA GLY A 120 -17.45 38.73 -26.66
C GLY A 120 -18.45 37.67 -27.13
N GLU A 121 -18.35 37.33 -28.41
CA GLU A 121 -19.16 36.29 -29.05
C GLU A 121 -18.39 34.98 -29.27
N SER A 122 -17.05 35.04 -29.24
CA SER A 122 -16.18 33.88 -29.42
C SER A 122 -15.03 33.86 -28.41
N CYS A 123 -14.41 32.69 -28.23
CA CYS A 123 -13.25 32.50 -27.35
C CYS A 123 -12.03 33.35 -27.74
N THR A 124 -11.98 33.91 -28.95
CA THR A 124 -10.87 34.72 -29.46
C THR A 124 -11.21 36.20 -29.61
N GLY A 125 -12.42 36.62 -29.19
CA GLY A 125 -12.93 37.97 -29.36
C GLY A 125 -13.72 38.15 -30.66
N PRO A 126 -13.87 39.39 -31.17
CA PRO A 126 -13.38 40.65 -30.58
C PRO A 126 -13.98 40.92 -29.19
N TRP A 127 -13.24 41.68 -28.37
CA TRP A 127 -13.61 42.00 -27.00
C TRP A 127 -14.19 43.41 -26.88
N ARG A 128 -15.26 43.56 -26.11
CA ARG A 128 -15.82 44.86 -25.71
C ARG A 128 -15.90 44.98 -24.19
N ALA A 129 -15.89 46.21 -23.68
CA ALA A 129 -16.04 46.46 -22.25
C ALA A 129 -17.37 45.91 -21.72
N TRP A 130 -17.35 45.34 -20.51
CA TRP A 130 -18.57 44.95 -19.82
C TRP A 130 -19.27 46.20 -19.21
N PRO A 131 -20.56 46.45 -19.46
CA PRO A 131 -21.17 47.78 -19.24
C PRO A 131 -21.26 48.26 -17.78
N THR A 132 -21.10 47.39 -16.79
CA THR A 132 -21.43 47.69 -15.39
C THR A 132 -20.28 48.22 -14.55
N THR A 133 -19.02 47.85 -14.82
CA THR A 133 -17.86 48.35 -14.04
C THR A 133 -16.50 48.33 -14.74
N GLY A 134 -16.32 47.58 -15.83
CA GLY A 134 -15.02 47.41 -16.52
C GLY A 134 -13.95 46.63 -15.73
N THR A 135 -13.89 46.79 -14.40
CA THR A 135 -13.03 46.04 -13.48
C THR A 135 -13.81 45.51 -12.27
N VAL A 136 -13.28 44.45 -11.65
CA VAL A 136 -13.82 43.80 -10.45
C VAL A 136 -12.68 43.55 -9.47
N ALA A 137 -12.82 44.03 -8.22
CA ALA A 137 -11.83 43.87 -7.15
C ALA A 137 -12.24 42.78 -6.15
N GLY A 138 -11.26 42.18 -5.46
CA GLY A 138 -11.47 41.14 -4.43
C GLY A 138 -11.63 39.73 -4.99
N GLY A 139 -11.24 39.49 -6.24
CA GLY A 139 -11.52 38.25 -6.96
C GLY A 139 -12.76 38.37 -7.87
N ALA A 140 -12.77 37.59 -8.95
CA ALA A 140 -13.87 37.57 -9.89
C ALA A 140 -14.41 36.16 -10.06
N THR A 141 -15.60 35.91 -9.52
CA THR A 141 -16.30 34.63 -9.58
C THR A 141 -17.29 34.62 -10.73
N VAL A 142 -17.13 33.66 -11.62
CA VAL A 142 -18.01 33.39 -12.75
C VAL A 142 -18.90 32.19 -12.44
N THR A 143 -20.20 32.34 -12.64
CA THR A 143 -21.22 31.29 -12.54
C THR A 143 -21.96 31.13 -13.86
N GLY A 144 -22.74 30.05 -13.99
CA GLY A 144 -23.46 29.67 -15.20
C GLY A 144 -23.05 28.27 -15.64
N GLU A 145 -23.27 27.93 -16.91
CA GLU A 145 -22.66 26.74 -17.48
C GLU A 145 -21.24 27.10 -17.95
N LEU A 146 -20.22 26.55 -17.30
CA LEU A 146 -18.85 27.03 -17.46
C LEU A 146 -18.07 26.15 -18.41
N ARG A 147 -17.63 26.74 -19.53
CA ARG A 147 -16.68 26.12 -20.45
C ARG A 147 -15.46 27.01 -20.60
N SER A 148 -14.31 26.53 -20.13
CA SER A 148 -13.03 27.19 -20.31
C SER A 148 -12.63 27.13 -21.78
N CYS A 149 -12.32 28.27 -22.37
CA CYS A 149 -11.75 28.35 -23.71
C CYS A 149 -10.27 27.95 -23.65
N GLU A 150 -9.94 26.82 -24.26
CA GLU A 150 -8.57 26.31 -24.41
C GLU A 150 -8.14 26.43 -25.88
N SER A 151 -6.87 26.15 -26.18
CA SER A 151 -6.38 26.19 -27.56
C SER A 151 -7.11 25.14 -28.42
N GLY A 152 -7.98 25.60 -29.33
CA GLY A 152 -8.71 24.76 -30.29
C GLY A 152 -9.89 23.96 -29.72
N GLN A 153 -10.23 24.13 -28.44
CA GLN A 153 -11.33 23.40 -27.80
C GLN A 153 -11.89 24.19 -26.61
N VAL A 154 -13.04 23.75 -26.12
CA VAL A 154 -13.54 24.15 -24.80
C VAL A 154 -13.54 22.96 -23.84
N ARG A 155 -13.34 23.23 -22.56
CA ARG A 155 -13.46 22.25 -21.47
C ARG A 155 -14.52 22.69 -20.49
N ALA A 156 -15.53 21.87 -20.28
CA ALA A 156 -16.61 22.16 -19.34
C ALA A 156 -16.22 21.78 -17.92
N TYR A 157 -16.60 22.63 -16.97
CA TYR A 157 -16.42 22.42 -15.54
C TYR A 157 -17.74 22.62 -14.82
N ARG A 158 -17.92 21.90 -13.71
CA ARG A 158 -19.08 22.07 -12.81
C ARG A 158 -18.79 23.16 -11.77
N GLY A 159 -19.84 23.69 -11.16
CA GLY A 159 -19.74 24.68 -10.08
C GLY A 159 -19.46 26.09 -10.60
N SER A 160 -18.51 26.79 -9.96
CA SER A 160 -18.11 28.16 -10.29
C SER A 160 -16.61 28.27 -10.57
N MET A 161 -16.17 29.34 -11.23
CA MET A 161 -14.74 29.64 -11.40
C MET A 161 -14.42 30.99 -10.78
N THR A 162 -13.41 31.05 -9.92
CA THR A 162 -12.91 32.30 -9.36
C THR A 162 -11.52 32.58 -9.89
N VAL A 163 -11.34 33.76 -10.47
CA VAL A 163 -10.03 34.28 -10.87
C VAL A 163 -9.44 35.04 -9.69
N VAL A 164 -8.23 34.67 -9.30
CA VAL A 164 -7.52 35.23 -8.13
C VAL A 164 -6.08 35.61 -8.50
N ASP A 165 -5.49 36.47 -7.67
CA ASP A 165 -4.05 36.74 -7.69
C ASP A 165 -3.34 35.74 -6.75
N GLY A 166 -2.54 34.85 -7.34
CA GLY A 166 -1.78 33.80 -6.65
C GLY A 166 -0.47 34.28 -6.01
N GLY A 167 -0.25 35.59 -5.89
CA GLY A 167 0.98 36.17 -5.34
C GLY A 167 1.83 36.85 -6.42
N GLY A 168 1.22 37.71 -7.23
CA GLY A 168 1.84 38.42 -8.36
C GLY A 168 1.53 37.81 -9.72
N PHE A 169 0.65 36.80 -9.80
CA PHE A 169 0.20 36.19 -11.05
C PHE A 169 -1.29 35.86 -11.00
N GLN A 170 -1.99 36.04 -12.12
CA GLN A 170 -3.36 35.56 -12.26
C GLN A 170 -3.38 34.02 -12.32
N THR A 171 -4.35 33.41 -11.62
CA THR A 171 -4.69 31.98 -11.73
C THR A 171 -6.20 31.78 -11.59
N THR A 172 -6.70 30.65 -12.08
CA THR A 172 -8.12 30.29 -12.03
C THR A 172 -8.34 29.15 -11.04
N VAL A 173 -9.35 29.30 -10.18
CA VAL A 173 -9.76 28.31 -9.20
C VAL A 173 -11.17 27.84 -9.53
N ASN A 174 -11.36 26.55 -9.77
CA ASN A 174 -12.69 25.97 -9.89
C ASN A 174 -13.23 25.59 -8.51
N ASN A 175 -14.37 26.17 -8.12
CA ASN A 175 -15.07 25.86 -6.87
C ASN A 175 -16.27 24.97 -7.19
N VAL A 176 -16.21 23.73 -6.73
CA VAL A 176 -17.14 22.66 -7.13
C VAL A 176 -17.51 21.79 -5.92
N SER A 177 -18.71 21.22 -5.86
CA SER A 177 -19.06 20.26 -4.79
C SER A 177 -18.10 19.07 -4.84
N VAL A 178 -17.72 18.47 -3.71
CA VAL A 178 -16.75 17.37 -3.74
C VAL A 178 -17.25 16.18 -4.57
N ASP A 179 -18.55 15.89 -4.58
CA ASP A 179 -19.07 14.79 -5.41
C ASP A 179 -19.00 15.10 -6.90
N ASP A 180 -19.26 16.34 -7.32
CA ASP A 180 -19.07 16.78 -8.72
C ASP A 180 -17.59 16.83 -9.11
N TYR A 181 -16.71 17.21 -8.17
CA TYR A 181 -15.26 17.13 -8.36
C TYR A 181 -14.83 15.68 -8.65
N LEU A 182 -15.36 14.72 -7.88
CA LEU A 182 -15.02 13.31 -8.05
C LEU A 182 -15.45 12.75 -9.40
N ARG A 183 -16.51 13.26 -10.04
CA ARG A 183 -16.89 12.87 -11.41
C ARG A 183 -15.77 13.15 -12.42
N GLY A 184 -15.00 14.23 -12.20
CA GLY A 184 -13.84 14.59 -13.00
C GLY A 184 -12.52 13.93 -12.57
N VAL A 185 -12.46 13.29 -11.40
CA VAL A 185 -11.25 12.64 -10.85
C VAL A 185 -11.29 11.12 -10.97
N VAL A 186 -12.34 10.47 -10.47
CA VAL A 186 -12.40 9.00 -10.37
C VAL A 186 -12.12 8.31 -11.71
N PRO A 187 -12.72 8.68 -12.86
CA PRO A 187 -12.42 8.05 -14.15
C PRO A 187 -11.03 8.39 -14.71
N ARG A 188 -10.31 9.37 -14.14
CA ARG A 188 -8.92 9.71 -14.47
C ARG A 188 -7.92 8.93 -13.65
N GLU A 189 -8.30 8.56 -12.43
CA GLU A 189 -7.46 7.80 -11.50
C GLU A 189 -7.67 6.29 -11.65
N MET A 190 -8.90 5.82 -11.84
CA MET A 190 -9.23 4.40 -11.97
C MET A 190 -10.12 4.17 -13.21
N PRO A 191 -9.81 3.17 -14.07
CA PRO A 191 -10.62 2.92 -15.25
C PRO A 191 -12.08 2.59 -14.90
N ALA A 192 -13.03 3.41 -15.36
CA ALA A 192 -14.45 3.20 -15.07
C ALA A 192 -14.97 1.82 -15.55
N GLY A 193 -14.35 1.27 -16.60
CA GLY A 193 -14.62 -0.09 -17.09
C GLY A 193 -14.45 -1.20 -16.06
N TRP A 194 -13.59 -0.99 -15.05
CA TRP A 194 -13.41 -1.95 -13.95
C TRP A 194 -14.67 -2.15 -13.14
N GLY A 195 -15.59 -1.18 -13.11
CA GLY A 195 -16.88 -1.31 -12.41
C GLY A 195 -17.71 -2.51 -12.88
N SER A 196 -17.53 -2.96 -14.12
CA SER A 196 -18.26 -4.09 -14.70
C SER A 196 -17.49 -5.42 -14.59
N ALA A 197 -16.24 -5.42 -14.15
CA ALA A 197 -15.41 -6.61 -14.06
C ALA A 197 -15.85 -7.57 -12.95
N GLY A 198 -15.50 -8.85 -13.09
CA GLY A 198 -15.77 -9.87 -12.07
C GLY A 198 -17.26 -10.07 -11.78
N SER A 199 -18.12 -9.98 -12.80
CA SER A 199 -19.59 -9.97 -12.67
C SER A 199 -20.11 -8.79 -11.83
N GLY A 200 -19.54 -7.60 -12.04
CA GLY A 200 -19.91 -6.36 -11.34
C GLY A 200 -19.21 -6.13 -10.00
N ARG A 201 -18.41 -7.09 -9.52
CA ARG A 201 -17.65 -6.95 -8.27
C ARG A 201 -16.65 -5.80 -8.31
N GLY A 202 -16.09 -5.48 -9.48
CA GLY A 202 -15.15 -4.37 -9.62
C GLY A 202 -15.74 -2.99 -9.31
N MET A 203 -17.07 -2.86 -9.18
CA MET A 203 -17.72 -1.66 -8.64
C MET A 203 -17.21 -1.31 -7.22
N GLU A 204 -16.84 -2.30 -6.42
CA GLU A 204 -16.27 -2.08 -5.10
C GLU A 204 -14.92 -1.35 -5.17
N ALA A 205 -14.10 -1.60 -6.20
CA ALA A 205 -12.86 -0.85 -6.41
C ALA A 205 -13.12 0.63 -6.75
N LEU A 206 -14.13 0.92 -7.60
CA LEU A 206 -14.52 2.31 -7.88
C LEU A 206 -15.05 3.02 -6.63
N LYS A 207 -15.76 2.32 -5.74
CA LYS A 207 -16.19 2.86 -4.44
C LYS A 207 -15.00 3.18 -3.54
N VAL A 208 -14.00 2.30 -3.49
CA VAL A 208 -12.73 2.54 -2.76
C VAL A 208 -12.05 3.81 -3.30
N GLN A 209 -11.92 3.94 -4.63
CA GLN A 209 -11.34 5.13 -5.26
C GLN A 209 -12.13 6.40 -4.94
N ALA A 210 -13.48 6.35 -4.96
CA ALA A 210 -14.32 7.51 -4.63
C ALA A 210 -14.11 7.98 -3.19
N VAL A 211 -14.09 7.05 -2.22
CA VAL A 211 -13.88 7.39 -0.79
C VAL A 211 -12.46 7.91 -0.52
N ALA A 212 -11.45 7.28 -1.12
CA ALA A 212 -10.06 7.72 -1.02
C ALA A 212 -9.87 9.09 -1.67
N ALA A 213 -10.42 9.32 -2.87
CA ALA A 213 -10.31 10.61 -3.52
C ALA A 213 -11.07 11.71 -2.75
N ARG A 214 -12.24 11.41 -2.17
CA ARG A 214 -13.00 12.35 -1.34
C ARG A 214 -12.20 12.77 -0.11
N SER A 215 -11.66 11.79 0.62
CA SER A 215 -10.91 12.04 1.86
C SER A 215 -9.62 12.84 1.56
N TYR A 216 -8.92 12.50 0.46
CA TYR A 216 -7.78 13.27 -0.02
C TYR A 216 -8.16 14.73 -0.30
N ALA A 217 -9.20 14.98 -1.10
CA ALA A 217 -9.59 16.33 -1.50
C ALA A 217 -10.01 17.20 -0.29
N LEU A 218 -10.74 16.62 0.67
CA LEU A 218 -11.23 17.36 1.83
C LEU A 218 -10.15 17.69 2.88
N SER A 219 -9.12 16.85 2.97
CA SER A 219 -7.97 17.03 3.88
C SER A 219 -6.83 17.85 3.28
N SER A 220 -6.84 18.08 1.97
CA SER A 220 -5.77 18.80 1.27
C SER A 220 -5.83 20.31 1.48
N GLN A 221 -4.65 20.93 1.51
CA GLN A 221 -4.47 22.37 1.41
C GLN A 221 -3.27 22.64 0.50
N TRP A 222 -3.51 23.02 -0.74
CA TRP A 222 -2.48 23.23 -1.76
C TRP A 222 -1.86 24.63 -1.66
N THR A 223 -2.70 25.66 -1.64
CA THR A 223 -2.30 27.06 -1.46
C THR A 223 -3.20 27.75 -0.43
N SER A 224 -3.01 29.03 -0.18
CA SER A 224 -3.95 29.82 0.63
C SER A 224 -5.33 29.98 -0.03
N TYR A 225 -5.43 29.82 -1.35
CA TYR A 225 -6.64 30.05 -2.14
C TYR A 225 -7.26 28.77 -2.74
N ALA A 226 -6.55 27.65 -2.73
CA ALA A 226 -7.04 26.38 -3.26
C ALA A 226 -6.73 25.19 -2.33
N LYS A 227 -7.72 24.32 -2.13
CA LYS A 227 -7.54 23.06 -1.40
C LYS A 227 -6.68 22.05 -2.17
N THR A 228 -6.81 22.02 -3.49
CA THR A 228 -6.13 21.04 -4.37
C THR A 228 -5.79 21.67 -5.72
N CYS A 229 -5.20 20.88 -6.62
CA CYS A 229 -4.82 21.26 -7.97
C CYS A 229 -5.24 20.18 -8.99
N ASP A 230 -5.23 20.51 -10.28
CA ASP A 230 -5.71 19.66 -11.39
C ASP A 230 -4.64 18.72 -11.99
N THR A 231 -3.46 18.63 -11.38
CA THR A 231 -2.32 17.85 -11.88
C THR A 231 -2.01 16.64 -10.99
N THR A 232 -1.06 15.81 -11.44
CA THR A 232 -0.53 14.67 -10.66
C THR A 232 0.20 15.07 -9.38
N SER A 233 0.48 16.36 -9.16
CA SER A 233 0.94 16.86 -7.85
C SER A 233 -0.17 16.75 -6.79
N CYS A 234 -1.43 16.73 -7.22
CA CYS A 234 -2.60 16.54 -6.39
C CYS A 234 -3.40 15.32 -6.86
N GLN A 235 -4.42 15.53 -7.69
CA GLN A 235 -5.19 14.48 -8.37
C GLN A 235 -5.53 14.98 -9.78
N VAL A 236 -5.59 14.08 -10.75
CA VAL A 236 -5.89 14.48 -12.13
C VAL A 236 -7.38 14.86 -12.22
N TYR A 237 -7.67 16.16 -12.29
CA TYR A 237 -9.04 16.67 -12.40
C TYR A 237 -9.34 17.12 -13.83
N GLY A 238 -10.17 16.34 -14.53
CA GLY A 238 -10.43 16.56 -15.95
C GLY A 238 -11.53 17.57 -16.29
N GLY A 239 -12.39 17.95 -15.34
CA GLY A 239 -13.67 18.58 -15.64
C GLY A 239 -14.69 17.57 -16.20
N ALA A 240 -15.80 18.08 -16.76
CA ALA A 240 -16.95 17.27 -17.17
C ALA A 240 -16.82 16.69 -18.59
N TYR A 241 -16.46 17.53 -19.56
CA TYR A 241 -16.28 17.14 -20.95
C TYR A 241 -15.33 18.08 -21.69
N THR A 242 -14.77 17.64 -22.82
CA THR A 242 -14.12 18.53 -23.80
C THR A 242 -14.89 18.57 -25.11
N GLN A 243 -14.79 19.67 -25.84
CA GLN A 243 -15.39 19.82 -27.15
C GLN A 243 -14.45 20.63 -28.05
N PRO A 244 -13.85 20.05 -29.10
CA PRO A 244 -13.12 20.79 -30.11
C PRO A 244 -14.01 21.84 -30.78
N THR A 245 -13.44 22.94 -31.26
CA THR A 245 -14.20 23.96 -32.00
C THR A 245 -14.89 23.34 -33.22
N GLY A 246 -16.23 23.37 -33.26
CA GLY A 246 -17.03 22.73 -34.32
C GLY A 246 -17.11 21.20 -34.25
N GLY A 247 -16.56 20.59 -33.19
CA GLY A 247 -16.56 19.14 -32.97
C GLY A 247 -17.63 18.65 -31.99
N ALA A 248 -17.72 17.33 -31.86
CA ALA A 248 -18.60 16.67 -30.90
C ALA A 248 -18.04 16.74 -29.47
N VAL A 249 -18.95 16.63 -28.49
CA VAL A 249 -18.61 16.53 -27.07
C VAL A 249 -17.97 15.18 -26.77
N SER A 250 -16.87 15.19 -26.04
CA SER A 250 -16.20 14.02 -25.45
C SER A 250 -16.34 14.08 -23.94
N TRP A 251 -17.22 13.24 -23.39
CA TRP A 251 -17.45 13.16 -21.95
C TRP A 251 -16.21 12.58 -21.26
N LEU A 252 -15.79 13.25 -20.18
CA LEU A 252 -14.68 12.82 -19.34
C LEU A 252 -15.17 12.08 -18.08
N GLU A 253 -16.43 12.30 -17.71
CA GLU A 253 -17.18 11.58 -16.68
C GLU A 253 -17.71 10.24 -17.22
N ASP A 254 -17.97 9.28 -16.32
CA ASP A 254 -18.52 7.97 -16.68
C ASP A 254 -19.59 7.53 -15.67
N SER A 255 -20.71 7.05 -16.19
CA SER A 255 -21.87 6.60 -15.38
C SER A 255 -21.54 5.55 -14.32
N ARG A 256 -20.52 4.70 -14.54
CA ARG A 256 -20.10 3.67 -13.58
C ARG A 256 -19.36 4.28 -12.39
N SER A 257 -18.45 5.23 -12.65
CA SER A 257 -17.82 6.00 -11.58
C SER A 257 -18.83 6.90 -10.86
N ASP A 258 -19.80 7.48 -11.58
CA ASP A 258 -20.87 8.27 -10.97
C ASP A 258 -21.72 7.44 -10.01
N ALA A 259 -22.05 6.19 -10.38
CA ALA A 259 -22.76 5.27 -9.50
C ALA A 259 -21.95 4.94 -8.23
N ALA A 260 -20.63 4.76 -8.34
CA ALA A 260 -19.76 4.54 -7.19
C ALA A 260 -19.68 5.77 -6.27
N ILE A 261 -19.59 6.97 -6.85
CA ILE A 261 -19.57 8.25 -6.12
C ILE A 261 -20.89 8.41 -5.36
N ALA A 262 -22.03 8.21 -6.02
CA ALA A 262 -23.35 8.30 -5.42
C ALA A 262 -23.56 7.26 -4.30
N ALA A 263 -23.15 6.01 -4.52
CA ALA A 263 -23.26 4.94 -3.53
C ALA A 263 -22.36 5.16 -2.29
N THR A 264 -21.36 6.04 -2.40
CA THR A 264 -20.43 6.40 -1.32
C THR A 264 -20.55 7.86 -0.92
N ALA A 265 -21.68 8.51 -1.19
CA ALA A 265 -21.90 9.91 -0.85
C ALA A 265 -21.61 10.17 0.65
N GLY A 266 -20.86 11.23 0.93
CA GLY A 266 -20.44 11.59 2.29
C GLY A 266 -19.42 10.65 2.96
N GLN A 267 -19.02 9.54 2.32
CA GLN A 267 -18.09 8.59 2.92
C GLN A 267 -16.64 9.06 2.86
N VAL A 268 -15.95 9.02 4.01
CA VAL A 268 -14.55 9.43 4.19
C VAL A 268 -13.82 8.58 5.24
N ARG A 269 -12.49 8.70 5.30
CA ARG A 269 -11.65 8.17 6.38
C ARG A 269 -11.29 9.24 7.39
N ARG A 270 -11.37 8.90 8.69
CA ARG A 270 -11.04 9.78 9.81
C ARG A 270 -9.97 9.24 10.73
N SER A 271 -9.12 10.14 11.23
CA SER A 271 -8.18 9.85 12.31
C SER A 271 -8.92 9.57 13.62
N PRO A 272 -8.24 9.04 14.65
CA PRO A 272 -8.80 8.95 15.99
C PRO A 272 -9.24 10.29 16.58
N SER A 273 -8.69 11.41 16.11
CA SER A 273 -9.10 12.77 16.50
C SER A 273 -10.35 13.29 15.76
N GLY A 274 -10.91 12.51 14.83
CA GLY A 274 -12.10 12.87 14.06
C GLY A 274 -11.85 13.75 12.83
N ALA A 275 -10.59 14.07 12.51
CA ALA A 275 -10.22 14.81 11.31
C ALA A 275 -10.25 13.90 10.07
N VAL A 276 -10.67 14.43 8.92
CA VAL A 276 -10.57 13.72 7.63
C VAL A 276 -9.09 13.53 7.29
N VAL A 277 -8.70 12.30 6.94
CA VAL A 277 -7.29 11.97 6.66
C VAL A 277 -6.96 12.08 5.17
N ARG A 278 -5.70 12.42 4.90
CA ARG A 278 -5.13 12.41 3.55
C ARG A 278 -4.84 10.98 3.12
N THR A 279 -5.80 10.37 2.43
CA THR A 279 -5.70 9.02 1.87
C THR A 279 -4.95 9.04 0.54
N GLU A 280 -3.64 8.87 0.61
CA GLU A 280 -2.82 8.67 -0.59
C GLU A 280 -3.19 7.34 -1.30
N PHE A 281 -2.91 7.28 -2.60
CA PHE A 281 -3.07 6.08 -3.41
C PHE A 281 -2.11 6.11 -4.61
N SER A 282 -1.82 4.95 -5.18
CA SER A 282 -0.97 4.80 -6.37
C SER A 282 -1.49 3.69 -7.27
N ALA A 283 -0.99 3.62 -8.50
CA ALA A 283 -1.46 2.62 -9.47
C ALA A 283 -1.24 1.19 -8.96
N SER A 284 -0.03 0.87 -8.51
CA SER A 284 0.36 -0.47 -8.07
C SER A 284 1.34 -0.40 -6.90
N THR A 285 1.16 -1.22 -5.88
CA THR A 285 2.05 -1.28 -4.71
C THR A 285 3.25 -2.17 -4.93
N GLY A 286 3.15 -3.16 -5.83
CA GLY A 286 4.17 -4.19 -6.03
C GLY A 286 4.06 -5.34 -5.03
N GLY A 287 2.91 -5.50 -4.38
CA GLY A 287 2.66 -6.54 -3.37
C GLY A 287 2.84 -6.09 -1.92
N TRP A 288 3.34 -4.88 -1.66
CA TRP A 288 3.39 -4.29 -0.32
C TRP A 288 3.30 -2.77 -0.34
N THR A 289 2.51 -2.21 0.56
CA THR A 289 2.47 -0.75 0.74
C THR A 289 3.74 -0.23 1.42
N ALA A 290 4.20 0.97 1.05
CA ALA A 290 5.42 1.57 1.58
C ALA A 290 5.33 1.97 3.07
N GLY A 291 4.12 1.98 3.65
CA GLY A 291 3.85 2.53 4.98
C GLY A 291 3.89 4.06 5.03
N GLY A 292 4.13 4.60 6.23
CA GLY A 292 4.19 6.04 6.49
C GLY A 292 3.02 6.50 7.35
N ALA A 293 2.11 7.31 6.78
CA ALA A 293 0.91 7.80 7.48
C ALA A 293 -0.04 6.67 7.89
N PHE A 294 -0.03 5.57 7.14
CA PHE A 294 -0.74 4.34 7.44
C PHE A 294 0.28 3.21 7.66
N PRO A 295 -0.03 2.22 8.51
CA PRO A 295 0.82 1.04 8.65
C PRO A 295 1.07 0.37 7.29
N ALA A 296 2.28 -0.14 7.08
CA ALA A 296 2.56 -0.95 5.91
C ALA A 296 1.83 -2.28 6.01
N VAL A 297 1.09 -2.62 4.97
CA VAL A 297 0.36 -3.89 4.79
C VAL A 297 0.79 -4.59 3.50
N GLU A 298 0.82 -5.91 3.56
CA GLU A 298 0.94 -6.79 2.41
C GLU A 298 -0.28 -6.63 1.50
N ASP A 299 -0.06 -6.46 0.21
CA ASP A 299 -1.10 -6.18 -0.78
C ASP A 299 -1.24 -7.35 -1.76
N LEU A 300 -1.89 -8.41 -1.32
CA LEU A 300 -2.16 -9.59 -2.14
C LEU A 300 -3.08 -9.26 -3.33
N GLY A 301 -3.89 -8.20 -3.22
CA GLY A 301 -4.74 -7.68 -4.29
C GLY A 301 -3.94 -7.27 -5.52
N ASP A 302 -2.75 -6.72 -5.30
CA ASP A 302 -1.91 -6.15 -6.34
C ASP A 302 -1.39 -7.21 -7.33
N ALA A 303 -1.18 -8.44 -6.87
CA ALA A 303 -0.77 -9.61 -7.65
C ALA A 303 -1.92 -10.22 -8.48
N THR A 304 -2.81 -9.39 -9.01
CA THR A 304 -3.85 -9.80 -9.96
C THR A 304 -3.26 -9.98 -11.36
N ALA A 305 -3.72 -10.99 -12.10
CA ALA A 305 -3.18 -11.33 -13.43
C ALA A 305 -3.28 -10.17 -14.44
N GLY A 306 -4.20 -9.22 -14.22
CA GLY A 306 -4.38 -8.06 -15.08
C GLY A 306 -3.39 -6.91 -14.84
N ASN A 307 -2.58 -6.92 -13.77
CA ASN A 307 -1.74 -5.80 -13.36
C ASN A 307 -0.36 -5.84 -14.05
N PRO A 308 -0.08 -5.00 -15.08
CA PRO A 308 1.22 -4.98 -15.76
C PRO A 308 2.30 -4.21 -14.98
N ASN A 309 1.96 -3.78 -13.76
CA ASN A 309 2.81 -2.98 -12.90
C ASN A 309 3.09 -3.70 -11.58
N HIS A 310 2.61 -4.93 -11.38
CA HIS A 310 3.01 -5.70 -10.20
C HIS A 310 4.51 -5.94 -10.26
N ASP A 311 4.97 -6.53 -11.37
CA ASP A 311 6.38 -6.74 -11.70
C ASP A 311 6.73 -6.04 -13.01
N TRP A 312 7.97 -5.58 -13.13
CA TRP A 312 8.51 -5.05 -14.36
C TRP A 312 10.03 -5.21 -14.40
N SER A 313 10.57 -5.24 -15.61
CA SER A 313 12.01 -5.22 -15.84
C SER A 313 12.34 -4.24 -16.96
N THR A 314 13.50 -3.61 -16.88
CA THR A 314 14.05 -2.74 -17.91
C THR A 314 15.56 -2.91 -17.97
N VAL A 315 16.14 -2.65 -19.14
CA VAL A 315 17.57 -2.74 -19.37
C VAL A 315 18.06 -1.36 -19.79
N LEU A 316 19.07 -0.84 -19.08
CA LEU A 316 19.72 0.43 -19.40
C LEU A 316 21.23 0.21 -19.51
N SER A 317 21.86 0.84 -20.51
CA SER A 317 23.31 0.82 -20.62
C SER A 317 23.97 1.58 -19.46
N ARG A 318 25.17 1.15 -19.05
CA ARG A 318 25.97 1.85 -18.03
C ARG A 318 26.19 3.33 -18.37
N ALA A 319 26.39 3.66 -19.65
CA ALA A 319 26.53 5.05 -20.09
C ALA A 319 25.27 5.88 -19.83
N THR A 320 24.08 5.31 -20.10
CA THR A 320 22.80 5.98 -19.85
C THR A 320 22.58 6.22 -18.35
N ILE A 321 22.86 5.21 -17.53
CA ILE A 321 22.75 5.32 -16.07
C ILE A 321 23.73 6.38 -15.55
N ALA A 322 24.99 6.36 -15.98
CA ALA A 322 26.00 7.33 -15.58
C ALA A 322 25.56 8.76 -15.91
N SER A 323 25.16 9.01 -17.16
CA SER A 323 24.68 10.32 -17.61
C SER A 323 23.49 10.82 -16.79
N ARG A 324 22.46 9.99 -16.58
CA ARG A 324 21.24 10.36 -15.84
C ARG A 324 21.48 10.61 -14.35
N LEU A 325 22.51 9.98 -13.76
CA LEU A 325 22.93 10.22 -12.37
C LEU A 325 23.98 11.33 -12.23
N GLY A 326 24.37 11.99 -13.32
CA GLY A 326 25.41 13.02 -13.30
C GLY A 326 26.79 12.45 -12.93
N LEU A 327 27.15 11.33 -13.56
CA LEU A 327 28.41 10.60 -13.40
C LEU A 327 29.13 10.49 -14.74
N SER A 328 30.47 10.47 -14.70
CA SER A 328 31.28 10.15 -15.88
C SER A 328 31.25 8.65 -16.19
N SER A 329 31.44 7.81 -15.17
CA SER A 329 31.34 6.36 -15.25
C SER A 329 31.15 5.76 -13.85
N PHE A 330 30.79 4.47 -13.79
CA PHE A 330 30.74 3.71 -12.55
C PHE A 330 31.14 2.24 -12.79
N SER A 331 31.74 1.61 -11.78
CA SER A 331 32.10 0.19 -11.80
C SER A 331 31.00 -0.69 -11.18
N ALA A 332 30.31 -0.22 -10.16
CA ALA A 332 29.24 -0.95 -9.49
C ALA A 332 28.07 -0.03 -9.09
N ILE A 333 26.86 -0.58 -9.07
CA ILE A 333 25.65 0.05 -8.57
C ILE A 333 24.81 -0.99 -7.84
N ALA A 334 24.33 -0.67 -6.65
CA ALA A 334 23.51 -1.60 -5.87
C ALA A 334 22.58 -0.85 -4.90
N VAL A 335 21.41 -1.43 -4.64
CA VAL A 335 20.60 -1.07 -3.47
C VAL A 335 21.32 -1.60 -2.24
N THR A 336 21.68 -0.69 -1.31
CA THR A 336 22.42 -1.00 -0.08
C THR A 336 21.52 -0.96 1.16
N GLN A 337 20.38 -0.28 1.08
CA GLN A 337 19.35 -0.30 2.12
C GLN A 337 17.98 -0.28 1.47
N ALA A 338 17.07 -1.12 1.96
CA ALA A 338 15.68 -1.17 1.55
C ALA A 338 14.77 -1.18 2.79
N ASN A 339 13.47 -0.95 2.60
CA ASN A 339 12.51 -0.83 3.71
C ASN A 339 12.14 -2.16 4.37
N GLY A 340 12.59 -3.29 3.83
CA GLY A 340 12.35 -4.63 4.36
C GLY A 340 10.96 -5.19 4.07
N LEU A 341 10.23 -4.62 3.11
CA LEU A 341 8.83 -4.98 2.84
C LEU A 341 8.65 -5.45 1.41
N GLY A 342 8.29 -6.72 1.23
CA GLY A 342 8.11 -7.30 -0.10
C GLY A 342 9.39 -7.89 -0.70
N ALA A 343 9.32 -8.43 -1.93
CA ALA A 343 10.41 -9.01 -2.71
C ALA A 343 11.69 -8.15 -2.72
N ASP A 344 12.86 -8.81 -2.71
CA ASP A 344 14.18 -8.20 -2.86
C ASP A 344 14.51 -7.13 -1.81
N GLY A 345 13.97 -7.30 -0.60
CA GLY A 345 14.11 -6.35 0.50
C GLY A 345 13.21 -5.12 0.40
N GLY A 346 12.41 -4.98 -0.66
CA GLY A 346 11.41 -3.93 -0.80
C GLY A 346 11.89 -2.63 -1.45
N ARG A 347 11.25 -1.51 -1.09
CA ARG A 347 11.55 -0.19 -1.65
C ARG A 347 12.95 0.27 -1.25
N ALA A 348 13.73 0.70 -2.23
CA ALA A 348 15.10 1.17 -2.04
C ALA A 348 15.12 2.47 -1.21
N LEU A 349 15.77 2.40 -0.05
CA LEU A 349 16.04 3.56 0.80
C LEU A 349 17.37 4.21 0.43
N GLN A 350 18.38 3.38 0.11
CA GLN A 350 19.71 3.83 -0.29
C GLN A 350 20.26 2.99 -1.44
N VAL A 351 20.82 3.67 -2.42
CA VAL A 351 21.57 3.10 -3.56
C VAL A 351 22.98 3.64 -3.52
N SER A 352 23.96 2.75 -3.59
CA SER A 352 25.38 3.09 -3.67
C SER A 352 25.90 2.85 -5.07
N VAL A 353 26.67 3.81 -5.57
CA VAL A 353 27.32 3.76 -6.89
C VAL A 353 28.83 3.95 -6.71
N THR A 354 29.60 2.94 -7.07
CA THR A 354 31.07 2.98 -7.02
C THR A 354 31.59 3.61 -8.29
N THR A 355 32.27 4.74 -8.14
CA THR A 355 32.88 5.52 -9.22
C THR A 355 34.39 5.52 -9.09
N PRO A 356 35.16 5.91 -10.13
CA PRO A 356 36.61 6.05 -10.01
C PRO A 356 37.07 7.01 -8.90
N SER A 357 36.24 7.98 -8.50
CA SER A 357 36.55 8.95 -7.44
C SER A 357 35.99 8.55 -6.06
N GLY A 358 35.40 7.37 -5.93
CA GLY A 358 34.83 6.87 -4.67
C GLY A 358 33.36 6.45 -4.78
N VAL A 359 32.71 6.21 -3.65
CA VAL A 359 31.30 5.80 -3.59
C VAL A 359 30.39 7.02 -3.47
N ARG A 360 29.37 7.11 -4.32
CA ARG A 360 28.28 8.08 -4.22
C ARG A 360 27.00 7.37 -3.78
N THR A 361 26.22 8.00 -2.90
CA THR A 361 24.95 7.47 -2.42
C THR A 361 23.77 8.30 -2.94
N TYR A 362 22.66 7.62 -3.21
CA TYR A 362 21.39 8.19 -3.65
C TYR A 362 20.25 7.56 -2.86
N THR A 363 19.14 8.26 -2.72
CA THR A 363 17.87 7.66 -2.30
C THR A 363 17.27 6.85 -3.45
N GLY A 364 16.42 5.86 -3.16
CA GLY A 364 15.71 5.13 -4.21
C GLY A 364 14.87 6.04 -5.11
N ASN A 365 14.21 7.06 -4.53
CA ASN A 365 13.42 8.01 -5.31
C ASN A 365 14.27 8.89 -6.26
N GLN A 366 15.49 9.29 -5.86
CA GLN A 366 16.39 10.01 -6.77
C GLN A 366 16.76 9.14 -7.98
N VAL A 367 17.08 7.86 -7.75
CA VAL A 367 17.38 6.92 -8.84
C VAL A 367 16.15 6.65 -9.69
N ARG A 368 14.97 6.45 -9.09
CA ARG A 368 13.69 6.30 -9.80
C ARG A 368 13.45 7.44 -10.78
N VAL A 369 13.53 8.68 -10.29
CA VAL A 369 13.29 9.88 -11.10
C VAL A 369 14.36 10.02 -12.19
N ALA A 370 15.63 9.89 -11.83
CA ALA A 370 16.74 10.02 -12.77
C ALA A 370 16.65 8.99 -13.90
N LEU A 371 16.32 7.74 -13.58
CA LEU A 371 16.28 6.65 -14.54
C LEU A 371 14.92 6.45 -15.21
N GLY A 372 13.87 7.14 -14.76
CA GLY A 372 12.51 7.02 -15.31
C GLY A 372 11.82 5.70 -14.93
N LEU A 373 12.11 5.17 -13.74
CA LEU A 373 11.53 3.91 -13.24
C LEU A 373 10.09 4.13 -12.74
N LYS A 374 9.27 3.06 -12.75
CA LYS A 374 7.87 3.12 -12.31
C LYS A 374 7.73 3.38 -10.80
N SER A 375 8.65 2.85 -9.99
CA SER A 375 8.62 2.95 -8.52
C SER A 375 10.04 3.04 -7.97
N ASP A 376 10.15 3.30 -6.66
CA ASP A 376 11.39 3.18 -5.90
C ASP A 376 11.60 1.75 -5.35
N TRP A 377 10.75 0.80 -5.76
CA TRP A 377 10.95 -0.62 -5.53
C TRP A 377 11.61 -1.24 -6.76
N PHE A 378 12.93 -1.27 -6.73
CA PHE A 378 13.74 -1.84 -7.79
C PHE A 378 15.02 -2.41 -7.20
N PHE A 379 15.67 -3.27 -7.97
CA PHE A 379 17.00 -3.77 -7.69
C PHE A 379 17.78 -3.97 -8.99
N PHE A 380 19.09 -4.14 -8.86
CA PHE A 380 20.01 -4.34 -9.98
C PHE A 380 20.39 -5.82 -10.05
N GLY A 381 19.99 -6.50 -11.14
CA GLY A 381 20.18 -7.94 -11.32
C GLY A 381 18.96 -8.64 -11.94
N PRO A 382 19.09 -9.94 -12.28
CA PRO A 382 17.98 -10.75 -12.79
C PRO A 382 16.90 -10.97 -11.71
N THR A 383 15.66 -11.21 -12.12
CA THR A 383 14.46 -11.45 -11.28
C THR A 383 14.72 -12.41 -10.10
N THR A 384 13.95 -12.21 -9.03
CA THR A 384 13.85 -13.10 -7.87
C THR A 384 13.68 -14.54 -8.35
N THR A 385 14.54 -15.47 -7.90
CA THR A 385 14.33 -16.90 -8.20
C THR A 385 13.31 -17.48 -7.22
N PRO A 386 12.59 -18.57 -7.56
CA PRO A 386 11.70 -19.24 -6.60
C PRO A 386 12.40 -19.60 -5.28
N GLN A 387 13.68 -19.95 -5.34
CA GLN A 387 14.51 -20.24 -4.18
C GLN A 387 14.77 -18.99 -3.33
N ARG A 388 14.98 -17.83 -3.97
CA ARG A 388 15.11 -16.54 -3.29
C ARG A 388 13.80 -16.14 -2.62
N ALA A 389 12.66 -16.33 -3.30
CA ALA A 389 11.33 -16.09 -2.76
C ALA A 389 11.06 -16.92 -1.48
N VAL A 390 11.42 -18.21 -1.51
CA VAL A 390 11.31 -19.09 -0.34
C VAL A 390 12.20 -18.60 0.81
N ALA A 391 13.48 -18.32 0.54
CA ALA A 391 14.41 -17.82 1.54
C ALA A 391 13.92 -16.51 2.19
N GLN A 392 13.41 -15.58 1.38
CA GLN A 392 12.87 -14.32 1.86
C GLN A 392 11.59 -14.48 2.68
N SER A 393 10.68 -15.38 2.27
CA SER A 393 9.49 -15.70 3.04
C SER A 393 9.83 -16.31 4.40
N LEU A 394 10.87 -17.15 4.47
CA LEU A 394 11.32 -17.74 5.74
C LEU A 394 11.80 -16.69 6.73
N TYR A 395 12.55 -15.67 6.30
CA TYR A 395 12.89 -14.55 7.18
C TYR A 395 11.65 -13.85 7.73
N LEU A 396 10.67 -13.56 6.87
CA LEU A 396 9.46 -12.82 7.27
C LEU A 396 8.55 -13.65 8.18
N ASP A 397 8.23 -14.88 7.78
CA ASP A 397 7.20 -15.68 8.44
C ASP A 397 7.74 -16.46 9.65
N VAL A 398 9.03 -16.78 9.66
CA VAL A 398 9.68 -17.50 10.77
C VAL A 398 10.41 -16.57 11.72
N LEU A 399 11.07 -15.52 11.22
CA LEU A 399 11.91 -14.61 12.03
C LEU A 399 11.31 -13.20 12.15
N GLY A 400 10.21 -12.87 11.48
CA GLY A 400 9.53 -11.59 11.64
C GLY A 400 10.28 -10.37 11.09
N HIS A 401 11.27 -10.57 10.22
CA HIS A 401 11.98 -9.47 9.54
C HIS A 401 12.32 -9.85 8.09
N ALA A 402 12.80 -8.89 7.29
CA ALA A 402 12.94 -9.07 5.85
C ALA A 402 14.09 -9.99 5.39
N GLY A 403 15.03 -10.29 6.29
CA GLY A 403 16.36 -10.79 5.93
C GLY A 403 17.25 -9.70 5.30
N ASP A 404 18.56 -9.80 5.50
CA ASP A 404 19.51 -9.04 4.69
C ASP A 404 19.83 -9.78 3.38
N ARG A 405 20.37 -9.07 2.40
CA ARG A 405 20.68 -9.63 1.08
C ARG A 405 21.64 -10.81 1.16
N GLY A 406 22.69 -10.73 1.97
CA GLY A 406 23.68 -11.81 2.11
C GLY A 406 23.03 -13.07 2.68
N GLY A 407 22.19 -12.91 3.71
CA GLY A 407 21.42 -13.99 4.30
C GLY A 407 20.44 -14.64 3.32
N ILE A 408 19.72 -13.87 2.52
CA ILE A 408 18.79 -14.38 1.49
C ILE A 408 19.56 -15.12 0.39
N ASP A 409 20.62 -14.51 -0.15
CA ASP A 409 21.45 -15.06 -1.23
C ASP A 409 22.05 -16.41 -0.81
N TYR A 410 22.50 -16.53 0.44
CA TYR A 410 23.05 -17.75 1.01
C TYR A 410 22.05 -18.91 1.03
N TRP A 411 20.83 -18.70 1.54
CA TRP A 411 19.81 -19.74 1.58
C TRP A 411 19.25 -20.07 0.20
N ALA A 412 19.08 -19.07 -0.66
CA ALA A 412 18.65 -19.25 -2.04
C ALA A 412 19.66 -20.08 -2.86
N ALA A 413 20.96 -19.87 -2.65
CA ALA A 413 22.01 -20.64 -3.30
C ALA A 413 21.98 -22.12 -2.86
N ARG A 414 21.68 -22.40 -1.59
CA ARG A 414 21.54 -23.77 -1.09
C ARG A 414 20.35 -24.52 -1.67
N LEU A 415 19.19 -23.86 -1.72
CA LEU A 415 18.01 -24.41 -2.38
C LEU A 415 18.30 -24.65 -3.88
N SER A 416 19.00 -23.72 -4.54
CA SER A 416 19.41 -23.89 -5.94
C SER A 416 20.39 -25.05 -6.14
N ALA A 417 21.23 -25.34 -5.15
CA ALA A 417 22.15 -26.46 -5.14
C ALA A 417 21.48 -27.82 -4.77
N GLY A 418 20.16 -27.84 -4.58
CA GLY A 418 19.42 -29.07 -4.27
C GLY A 418 19.38 -29.45 -2.80
N THR A 419 19.67 -28.51 -1.88
CA THR A 419 19.46 -28.74 -0.44
C THR A 419 17.97 -28.97 -0.18
N ASP A 420 17.64 -29.99 0.62
CA ASP A 420 16.26 -30.29 1.02
C ASP A 420 15.60 -29.06 1.69
N PRO A 421 14.42 -28.59 1.20
CA PRO A 421 13.69 -27.49 1.82
C PRO A 421 13.45 -27.66 3.32
N LEU A 422 13.30 -28.89 3.83
CA LEU A 422 13.17 -29.13 5.27
C LEU A 422 14.44 -28.75 6.02
N THR A 423 15.63 -29.05 5.48
CA THR A 423 16.91 -28.66 6.08
C THR A 423 17.05 -27.14 6.13
N VAL A 424 16.60 -26.45 5.08
CA VAL A 424 16.60 -24.98 5.05
C VAL A 424 15.63 -24.41 6.08
N ALA A 425 14.38 -24.88 6.10
CA ALA A 425 13.36 -24.44 7.05
C ALA A 425 13.76 -24.70 8.51
N GLN A 426 14.40 -25.84 8.79
CA GLN A 426 15.00 -26.15 10.10
C GLN A 426 16.08 -25.13 10.49
N GLY A 427 16.90 -24.68 9.54
CA GLY A 427 17.91 -23.64 9.75
C GLY A 427 17.32 -22.32 10.24
N PHE A 428 16.06 -22.01 9.92
CA PHE A 428 15.34 -20.85 10.44
C PHE A 428 14.61 -21.18 11.75
N ALA A 429 13.83 -22.27 11.77
CA ALA A 429 12.99 -22.65 12.90
C ALA A 429 13.79 -22.99 14.18
N ALA A 430 15.02 -23.50 14.01
CA ALA A 430 15.94 -23.83 15.09
C ALA A 430 17.12 -22.85 15.19
N SER A 431 16.99 -21.64 14.62
CA SER A 431 18.04 -20.62 14.70
C SER A 431 18.12 -19.98 16.08
N ASP A 432 19.31 -19.51 16.45
CA ASP A 432 19.50 -18.68 17.64
C ASP A 432 18.57 -17.46 17.66
N GLU A 433 18.34 -16.85 16.50
CA GLU A 433 17.46 -15.68 16.38
C GLU A 433 16.02 -16.04 16.77
N ARG A 434 15.50 -17.14 16.22
CA ARG A 434 14.18 -17.64 16.58
C ARG A 434 14.08 -17.97 18.07
N PHE A 435 15.10 -18.59 18.65
CA PHE A 435 15.12 -18.90 20.08
C PHE A 435 15.19 -17.64 20.93
N ARG A 436 15.97 -16.62 20.57
CA ARG A 436 15.99 -15.33 21.28
C ARG A 436 14.63 -14.64 21.27
N GLN A 437 13.89 -14.71 20.16
CA GLN A 437 12.51 -14.19 20.08
C GLN A 437 11.55 -14.94 21.01
N MET A 438 11.63 -16.27 21.01
CA MET A 438 10.84 -17.12 21.90
C MET A 438 11.14 -16.80 23.38
N ILE A 439 12.43 -16.63 23.73
CA ILE A 439 12.86 -16.29 25.08
C ILE A 439 12.32 -14.92 25.50
N SER A 440 12.54 -13.90 24.67
CA SER A 440 12.06 -12.54 24.94
C SER A 440 10.55 -12.49 25.13
N THR A 441 9.80 -13.12 24.23
CA THR A 441 8.33 -13.19 24.31
C THR A 441 7.86 -13.87 25.59
N THR A 442 8.46 -15.00 25.94
CA THR A 442 8.06 -15.78 27.13
C THR A 442 8.36 -15.00 28.43
N TYR A 443 9.48 -14.29 28.50
CA TYR A 443 9.82 -13.42 29.63
C TYR A 443 8.87 -12.23 29.76
N VAL A 444 8.56 -11.56 28.65
CA VAL A 444 7.63 -10.41 28.66
C VAL A 444 6.23 -10.86 29.09
N LEU A 445 5.74 -11.99 28.58
CA LEU A 445 4.41 -12.49 28.94
C LEU A 445 4.36 -13.04 30.36
N GLY A 446 5.34 -13.85 30.76
CA GLY A 446 5.34 -14.56 32.04
C GLY A 446 5.85 -13.73 33.22
N LEU A 447 6.88 -12.91 33.02
CA LEU A 447 7.55 -12.15 34.08
C LEU A 447 7.34 -10.63 33.97
N ARG A 448 6.76 -10.13 32.88
CA ARG A 448 6.55 -8.69 32.63
C ARG A 448 7.85 -7.87 32.56
N ARG A 449 8.94 -8.51 32.14
CA ARG A 449 10.25 -7.88 31.90
C ARG A 449 11.03 -8.57 30.79
N ALA A 450 12.11 -7.95 30.33
CA ALA A 450 13.08 -8.60 29.46
C ALA A 450 13.93 -9.64 30.23
N PRO A 451 14.48 -10.65 29.54
CA PRO A 451 15.46 -11.55 30.14
C PRO A 451 16.73 -10.79 30.52
N ASP A 452 17.30 -11.14 31.66
CA ASP A 452 18.65 -10.70 32.02
C ASP A 452 19.69 -11.41 31.15
N PRO A 453 20.92 -10.87 31.01
CA PRO A 453 21.92 -11.44 30.11
C PRO A 453 22.26 -12.91 30.40
N GLY A 454 22.32 -13.29 31.69
CA GLY A 454 22.62 -14.67 32.08
C GLY A 454 21.49 -15.64 31.74
N GLY A 455 20.24 -15.27 32.06
CA GLY A 455 19.05 -16.03 31.69
C GLY A 455 18.88 -16.17 30.18
N ALA A 456 19.15 -15.11 29.41
CA ALA A 456 19.08 -15.15 27.95
C ALA A 456 20.06 -16.18 27.36
N VAL A 457 21.31 -16.20 27.84
CA VAL A 457 22.33 -17.17 27.38
C VAL A 457 21.95 -18.59 27.79
N TYR A 458 21.57 -18.81 29.05
CA TYR A 458 21.20 -20.12 29.55
C TYR A 458 20.05 -20.75 28.75
N TRP A 459 18.97 -20.01 28.52
CA TRP A 459 17.82 -20.53 27.78
C TRP A 459 18.10 -20.72 26.30
N LEU A 460 18.97 -19.90 25.71
CA LEU A 460 19.42 -20.09 24.34
C LEU A 460 20.18 -21.40 24.21
N ASP A 461 21.15 -21.67 25.09
CA ASP A 461 21.93 -22.91 25.09
C ASP A 461 21.02 -24.13 25.31
N PHE A 462 20.03 -24.02 26.21
CA PHE A 462 19.04 -25.06 26.45
C PHE A 462 18.24 -25.37 25.17
N LEU A 463 17.67 -24.36 24.52
CA LEU A 463 16.84 -24.54 23.32
C LEU A 463 17.68 -25.01 22.12
N ALA A 464 18.85 -24.43 21.91
CA ALA A 464 19.78 -24.83 20.85
C ALA A 464 20.25 -26.29 21.05
N GLY A 465 20.49 -26.70 22.29
CA GLY A 465 20.97 -28.03 22.65
C GLY A 465 19.94 -29.16 22.58
N GLY A 466 18.69 -28.91 22.20
CA GLY A 466 17.66 -29.96 22.18
C GLY A 466 16.45 -29.70 23.08
N GLY A 467 16.50 -28.66 23.91
CA GLY A 467 15.50 -28.39 24.93
C GLY A 467 14.08 -28.25 24.38
N ASN A 468 13.11 -28.67 25.19
CA ASN A 468 11.69 -28.59 24.86
C ASN A 468 11.16 -27.17 25.16
N PRO A 469 10.58 -26.46 24.16
CA PRO A 469 9.99 -25.13 24.36
C PRO A 469 8.90 -25.07 25.45
N ASN A 470 8.15 -26.15 25.65
CA ASN A 470 7.14 -26.22 26.71
C ASN A 470 7.76 -26.31 28.10
N GLU A 471 8.89 -27.01 28.25
CA GLU A 471 9.64 -27.06 29.52
C GLU A 471 10.26 -25.71 29.84
N PHE A 472 10.83 -25.03 28.84
CA PHE A 472 11.28 -23.65 28.98
C PHE A 472 10.14 -22.72 29.43
N THR A 473 8.99 -22.78 28.74
CA THR A 473 7.80 -21.99 29.10
C THR A 473 7.36 -22.27 30.53
N ALA A 474 7.30 -23.55 30.91
CA ALA A 474 6.94 -23.97 32.27
C ALA A 474 7.93 -23.48 33.32
N ALA A 475 9.23 -23.51 33.03
CA ALA A 475 10.26 -23.03 33.93
C ALA A 475 10.13 -21.52 34.20
N VAL A 476 9.85 -20.71 33.17
CA VAL A 476 9.67 -19.26 33.33
C VAL A 476 8.39 -18.92 34.09
N TRP A 477 7.26 -19.50 33.66
CA TRP A 477 5.94 -19.19 34.22
C TRP A 477 5.73 -19.75 35.63
N SER A 478 6.43 -20.82 36.03
CA SER A 478 6.27 -21.42 37.37
C SER A 478 6.98 -20.66 38.49
N THR A 479 7.80 -19.67 38.17
CA THR A 479 8.57 -18.91 39.17
C THR A 479 7.66 -18.10 40.11
N ALA A 480 8.13 -17.87 41.34
CA ALA A 480 7.46 -16.97 42.27
C ALA A 480 7.43 -15.51 41.75
N GLU A 481 8.39 -15.13 40.91
CA GLU A 481 8.39 -13.85 40.21
C GLU A 481 7.19 -13.72 39.28
N SER A 482 6.92 -14.74 38.46
CA SER A 482 5.76 -14.75 37.56
C SER A 482 4.45 -14.55 38.32
N VAL A 483 4.25 -15.25 39.45
CA VAL A 483 3.03 -15.08 40.25
C VAL A 483 2.88 -13.66 40.79
N ARG A 484 3.97 -13.06 41.28
CA ARG A 484 3.94 -11.68 41.78
C ARG A 484 3.68 -10.68 40.67
N SER A 485 4.32 -10.82 39.52
CA SER A 485 4.20 -9.87 38.41
C SER A 485 2.81 -9.92 37.74
N GLN A 486 2.10 -11.05 37.82
CA GLN A 486 0.71 -11.16 37.36
C GLN A 486 -0.32 -10.71 38.40
N GLY A 487 0.08 -10.43 39.65
CA GLY A 487 -0.83 -9.93 40.70
C GLY A 487 -1.37 -11.00 41.66
N GLY A 488 -0.74 -12.17 41.76
CA GLY A 488 -1.12 -13.25 42.68
C GLY A 488 -1.64 -14.51 41.97
N GLY A 489 -1.97 -15.56 42.74
CA GLY A 489 -2.27 -16.91 42.21
C GLY A 489 -3.41 -16.95 41.17
N LEU A 490 -4.59 -16.44 41.52
CA LEU A 490 -5.72 -16.38 40.59
C LEU A 490 -5.44 -15.52 39.34
N ALA A 491 -4.72 -14.40 39.51
CA ALA A 491 -4.36 -13.51 38.41
C ALA A 491 -3.25 -14.11 37.53
N TRP A 492 -2.39 -14.94 38.10
CA TRP A 492 -1.39 -15.73 37.39
C TRP A 492 -2.05 -16.78 36.49
N VAL A 493 -3.09 -17.48 36.95
CA VAL A 493 -3.86 -18.40 36.09
C VAL A 493 -4.53 -17.64 34.94
N GLU A 494 -5.11 -16.47 35.21
CA GLU A 494 -5.70 -15.61 34.18
C GLU A 494 -4.66 -15.22 33.12
N GLY A 495 -3.47 -14.75 33.54
CA GLY A 495 -2.38 -14.39 32.63
C GLY A 495 -1.86 -15.57 31.81
N LEU A 496 -1.80 -16.77 32.42
CA LEU A 496 -1.41 -18.01 31.76
C LEU A 496 -2.41 -18.37 30.64
N TYR A 497 -3.71 -18.30 30.93
CA TYR A 497 -4.78 -18.56 29.97
C TYR A 497 -4.77 -17.57 28.81
N GLN A 498 -4.66 -16.26 29.10
CA GLN A 498 -4.62 -15.24 28.05
C GLN A 498 -3.40 -15.43 27.13
N SER A 499 -2.26 -15.81 27.70
CA SER A 499 -1.01 -15.98 26.94
C SER A 499 -1.00 -17.26 26.11
N LEU A 500 -1.37 -18.40 26.71
CA LEU A 500 -1.24 -19.71 26.10
C LEU A 500 -2.48 -20.13 25.31
N LEU A 501 -3.68 -19.76 25.76
CA LEU A 501 -4.96 -20.14 25.15
C LEU A 501 -5.65 -18.98 24.42
N GLY A 502 -5.24 -17.73 24.63
CA GLY A 502 -5.80 -16.57 23.93
C GLY A 502 -7.20 -16.16 24.41
N ARG A 503 -7.66 -16.70 25.54
CA ARG A 503 -8.91 -16.34 26.21
C ARG A 503 -8.70 -16.19 27.71
N GLY A 504 -9.64 -15.58 28.41
CA GLY A 504 -9.64 -15.56 29.87
C GLY A 504 -10.03 -16.90 30.48
N ALA A 505 -9.58 -17.13 31.72
CA ALA A 505 -10.01 -18.26 32.53
C ALA A 505 -11.33 -17.91 33.21
N ASN A 506 -12.31 -18.82 33.18
CA ASN A 506 -13.52 -18.62 33.95
C ASN A 506 -13.25 -18.76 35.47
N PRO A 507 -14.16 -18.31 36.35
CA PRO A 507 -13.92 -18.32 37.80
C PRO A 507 -13.59 -19.71 38.38
N ASP A 508 -14.15 -20.78 37.82
CA ASP A 508 -13.93 -22.15 38.29
C ASP A 508 -12.58 -22.69 37.81
N GLU A 509 -12.22 -22.45 36.55
CA GLU A 509 -10.89 -22.77 36.00
C GLU A 509 -9.79 -22.08 36.82
N ARG A 510 -9.97 -20.82 37.20
CA ARG A 510 -8.99 -20.09 38.03
C ARG A 510 -8.80 -20.73 39.39
N ARG A 511 -9.89 -21.06 40.08
CA ARG A 511 -9.82 -21.70 41.40
C ARG A 511 -9.21 -23.10 41.33
N TYR A 512 -9.62 -23.89 40.33
CA TYR A 512 -9.11 -25.23 40.11
C TYR A 512 -7.59 -25.23 39.89
N TRP A 513 -7.09 -24.39 38.99
CA TRP A 513 -5.65 -24.35 38.70
C TRP A 513 -4.83 -23.70 39.80
N ASP A 514 -5.37 -22.71 40.52
CA ASP A 514 -4.69 -22.12 41.68
C ASP A 514 -4.54 -23.13 42.82
N GLN A 515 -5.59 -23.92 43.10
CA GLN A 515 -5.52 -25.03 44.06
C GLN A 515 -4.55 -26.12 43.58
N THR A 516 -4.67 -26.55 42.32
CA THR A 516 -3.79 -27.57 41.72
C THR A 516 -2.32 -27.13 41.78
N ALA A 517 -2.03 -25.85 41.57
CA ALA A 517 -0.68 -25.30 41.69
C ALA A 517 -0.11 -25.42 43.11
N GLY A 518 -0.96 -25.36 44.14
CA GLY A 518 -0.57 -25.60 45.53
C GLY A 518 -0.35 -27.09 45.87
N GLU A 519 -1.07 -27.99 45.21
CA GLU A 519 -1.02 -29.44 45.48
C GLU A 519 0.11 -30.15 44.72
N VAL A 520 0.22 -29.92 43.41
CA VAL A 520 1.17 -30.62 42.53
C VAL A 520 2.28 -29.73 41.98
N GLY A 521 2.24 -28.44 42.29
CA GLY A 521 3.22 -27.45 41.87
C GLY A 521 2.89 -26.76 40.54
N ARG A 522 3.36 -25.52 40.40
CA ARG A 522 3.07 -24.65 39.24
C ARG A 522 3.62 -25.18 37.93
N THR A 523 4.77 -25.87 37.94
CA THR A 523 5.35 -26.44 36.72
C THR A 523 4.40 -27.46 36.08
N ALA A 524 3.76 -28.32 36.88
CA ALA A 524 2.77 -29.28 36.41
C ALA A 524 1.54 -28.57 35.82
N VAL A 525 1.08 -27.49 36.45
CA VAL A 525 -0.03 -26.67 35.93
C VAL A 525 0.31 -26.02 34.59
N VAL A 526 1.49 -25.38 34.47
CA VAL A 526 1.87 -24.75 33.20
C VAL A 526 2.01 -25.78 32.08
N LEU A 527 2.63 -26.94 32.35
CA LEU A 527 2.74 -28.01 31.37
C LEU A 527 1.36 -28.55 30.97
N ALA A 528 0.45 -28.76 31.92
CA ALA A 528 -0.91 -29.23 31.63
C ALA A 528 -1.67 -28.25 30.72
N VAL A 529 -1.57 -26.95 30.98
CA VAL A 529 -2.21 -25.91 30.14
C VAL A 529 -1.51 -25.80 28.78
N SER A 530 -0.17 -25.74 28.74
CA SER A 530 0.60 -25.52 27.51
C SER A 530 0.57 -26.68 26.53
N THR A 531 0.32 -27.90 27.02
CA THR A 531 0.22 -29.12 26.20
C THR A 531 -1.22 -29.57 25.95
N SER A 532 -2.21 -28.83 26.44
CA SER A 532 -3.63 -29.10 26.20
C SER A 532 -3.99 -29.07 24.70
N ASP A 533 -5.07 -29.75 24.32
CA ASP A 533 -5.59 -29.72 22.95
C ASP A 533 -5.93 -28.31 22.49
N GLU A 534 -6.48 -27.50 23.39
CA GLU A 534 -6.79 -26.08 23.12
C GLU A 534 -5.53 -25.27 22.80
N ALA A 535 -4.46 -25.44 23.59
CA ALA A 535 -3.19 -24.76 23.34
C ALA A 535 -2.55 -25.20 22.01
N ARG A 536 -2.58 -26.51 21.70
CA ARG A 536 -2.04 -27.07 20.46
C ARG A 536 -2.81 -26.57 19.24
N GLU A 537 -4.13 -26.60 19.28
CA GLU A 537 -5.00 -26.12 18.20
C GLU A 537 -4.76 -24.63 17.93
N ARG A 538 -4.60 -23.82 18.98
CA ARG A 538 -4.28 -22.39 18.84
C ARG A 538 -2.92 -22.17 18.17
N ARG A 539 -1.86 -22.83 18.67
CA ARG A 539 -0.51 -22.68 18.09
C ARG A 539 -0.48 -23.14 16.64
N LEU A 540 -1.13 -24.27 16.33
CA LEU A 540 -1.21 -24.79 14.97
C LEU A 540 -1.89 -23.81 14.02
N ASN A 541 -3.02 -23.23 14.42
CA ASN A 541 -3.69 -22.18 13.64
C ASN A 541 -2.82 -20.94 13.46
N GLN A 542 -2.04 -20.55 14.47
CA GLN A 542 -1.09 -19.44 14.33
C GLN A 542 0.00 -19.75 13.29
N TYR A 543 0.56 -20.96 13.31
CA TYR A 543 1.55 -21.39 12.31
C TYR A 543 0.96 -21.45 10.90
N TYR A 544 -0.24 -22.02 10.74
CA TYR A 544 -0.93 -22.05 9.45
C TYR A 544 -1.24 -20.65 8.90
N ARG A 545 -1.71 -19.73 9.75
CA ARG A 545 -1.95 -18.35 9.34
C ARG A 545 -0.66 -17.64 8.93
N ALA A 546 0.40 -17.79 9.74
CA ALA A 546 1.68 -17.16 9.47
C ALA A 546 2.34 -17.71 8.20
N LEU A 547 2.39 -19.04 8.03
CA LEU A 547 3.14 -19.72 6.98
C LEU A 547 2.32 -19.98 5.71
N LEU A 548 1.01 -20.20 5.81
CA LEU A 548 0.16 -20.55 4.66
C LEU A 548 -0.96 -19.53 4.39
N GLY A 549 -1.19 -18.54 5.27
CA GLY A 549 -2.20 -17.50 5.07
C GLY A 549 -3.65 -17.98 5.21
N ARG A 550 -3.87 -19.12 5.88
CA ARG A 550 -5.20 -19.73 6.11
C ARG A 550 -5.24 -20.46 7.46
N ASP A 551 -6.43 -20.89 7.88
CA ASP A 551 -6.61 -21.73 9.07
C ASP A 551 -6.19 -23.18 8.82
N VAL A 552 -5.94 -23.92 9.91
CA VAL A 552 -5.62 -25.35 9.83
C VAL A 552 -6.84 -26.14 9.33
N ASP A 553 -6.62 -26.97 8.33
CA ASP A 553 -7.64 -27.90 7.81
C ASP A 553 -7.65 -29.22 8.61
N PRO A 554 -8.70 -30.06 8.48
CA PRO A 554 -8.79 -31.31 9.24
C PRO A 554 -7.62 -32.28 9.03
N VAL A 555 -7.00 -32.29 7.85
CA VAL A 555 -5.84 -33.16 7.55
C VAL A 555 -4.60 -32.62 8.24
N GLY A 556 -4.35 -31.31 8.12
CA GLY A 556 -3.28 -30.63 8.85
C GLY A 556 -3.37 -30.83 10.36
N ARG A 557 -4.59 -30.73 10.93
CA ARG A 557 -4.84 -30.97 12.34
C ARG A 557 -4.47 -32.39 12.75
N ALA A 558 -4.89 -33.39 11.97
CA ALA A 558 -4.61 -34.79 12.25
C ALA A 558 -3.11 -35.11 12.20
N ILE A 559 -2.37 -34.49 11.26
CA ILE A 559 -0.93 -34.71 11.11
C ILE A 559 -0.15 -34.01 12.23
N PHE A 560 -0.39 -32.71 12.43
CA PHE A 560 0.52 -31.88 13.22
C PHE A 560 0.16 -31.74 14.69
N SER A 561 -1.10 -31.98 15.10
CA SER A 561 -1.49 -31.85 16.50
C SER A 561 -0.74 -32.84 17.41
N ALA A 562 -0.49 -34.06 16.91
CA ALA A 562 0.33 -35.05 17.63
C ALA A 562 1.81 -34.66 17.66
N THR A 563 2.31 -34.03 16.60
CA THR A 563 3.70 -33.57 16.48
C THR A 563 4.01 -32.39 17.40
N LEU A 564 3.01 -31.60 17.82
CA LEU A 564 3.18 -30.48 18.77
C LEU A 564 3.53 -30.90 20.21
N ALA A 565 3.76 -32.18 20.48
CA ALA A 565 4.36 -32.65 21.73
C ALA A 565 5.90 -32.55 21.68
N GLY A 566 6.56 -32.26 22.81
CA GLY A 566 8.04 -32.18 22.85
C GLY A 566 8.63 -30.97 22.11
N ARG A 567 9.61 -31.17 21.22
CA ARG A 567 10.20 -30.11 20.35
C ARG A 567 9.27 -29.66 19.21
N GLY A 568 8.00 -30.09 19.24
CA GLY A 568 7.03 -29.92 18.17
C GLY A 568 6.87 -28.52 17.61
N ASP A 569 7.03 -27.45 18.41
CA ASP A 569 6.91 -26.09 17.90
C ASP A 569 8.03 -25.71 16.89
N VAL A 570 9.20 -26.34 16.98
CA VAL A 570 10.28 -26.16 16.00
C VAL A 570 10.02 -27.02 14.77
N ASP A 571 9.71 -28.29 14.98
CA ASP A 571 9.55 -29.27 13.89
C ASP A 571 8.33 -29.00 13.03
N VAL A 572 7.19 -28.64 13.63
CA VAL A 572 5.95 -28.32 12.91
C VAL A 572 6.13 -27.08 12.04
N VAL A 573 6.81 -26.04 12.55
CA VAL A 573 7.11 -24.84 11.77
C VAL A 573 8.00 -25.20 10.57
N ALA A 574 9.04 -26.00 10.78
CA ALA A 574 9.92 -26.42 9.69
C ALA A 574 9.19 -27.27 8.63
N LEU A 575 8.35 -28.22 9.06
CA LEU A 575 7.57 -29.09 8.17
C LEU A 575 6.54 -28.32 7.34
N ILE A 576 5.83 -27.37 7.95
CA ILE A 576 4.88 -26.52 7.22
C ILE A 576 5.65 -25.61 6.24
N ALA A 577 6.74 -24.99 6.69
CA ALA A 577 7.54 -24.06 5.88
C ALA A 577 8.38 -24.75 4.78
N SER A 578 8.51 -26.08 4.81
CA SER A 578 9.13 -26.86 3.73
C SER A 578 8.11 -27.41 2.72
N SER A 579 6.82 -27.15 2.91
CA SER A 579 5.77 -27.72 2.05
C SER A 579 5.74 -27.09 0.65
N PRO A 580 5.27 -27.82 -0.37
CA PRO A 580 5.00 -27.24 -1.69
C PRO A 580 4.03 -26.05 -1.64
N GLU A 581 3.01 -26.12 -0.78
CA GLU A 581 2.06 -25.03 -0.59
C GLU A 581 2.74 -23.75 -0.09
N TYR A 582 3.66 -23.88 0.87
CA TYR A 582 4.47 -22.76 1.34
C TYR A 582 5.35 -22.19 0.22
N ALA A 583 6.01 -23.05 -0.55
CA ALA A 583 6.85 -22.62 -1.66
C ALA A 583 6.05 -21.87 -2.75
N GLU A 584 4.86 -22.36 -3.10
CA GLU A 584 3.97 -21.66 -4.02
C GLU A 584 3.48 -20.32 -3.46
N ARG A 585 3.15 -20.27 -2.16
CA ARG A 585 2.79 -19.00 -1.51
C ARG A 585 3.95 -18.02 -1.56
N ALA A 586 5.17 -18.48 -1.26
CA ALA A 586 6.38 -17.68 -1.31
C ALA A 586 6.61 -17.11 -2.71
N VAL A 587 6.48 -17.92 -3.76
CA VAL A 587 6.59 -17.46 -5.15
C VAL A 587 5.46 -16.51 -5.53
N ARG A 588 4.22 -16.75 -5.13
CA ARG A 588 3.12 -15.79 -5.37
C ARG A 588 3.34 -14.46 -4.64
N ARG A 589 4.03 -14.50 -3.50
CA ARG A 589 4.36 -13.34 -2.68
C ARG A 589 5.56 -12.57 -3.25
N PHE A 590 6.53 -13.27 -3.82
CA PHE A 590 7.76 -12.75 -4.42
C PHE A 590 7.99 -13.42 -5.81
N PRO A 591 7.23 -13.02 -6.84
CA PRO A 591 7.20 -13.69 -8.14
C PRO A 591 8.46 -13.51 -8.99
#